data_AF-A0A0M9E8S5-F1
#
_entry.id   AF-A0A0M9E8S5-F1
#
_cell.length_a   1.000
_cell.length_b   1.000
_cell.length_c   1.000
_cell.angle_alpha   90.00
_cell.angle_beta   90.00
_cell.angle_gamma   90.00
#
_symmetry.space_group_name_H-M   'P 1'
#
loop_
_entity.id
_entity.type
_entity.pdbx_description
1 polymer ?
#
loop_
_entity_poly.entity_id
_entity_poly.type
_entity_poly.pdbx_seq_one_letter_code
_entity_poly.pdbx_strand_id
1 'polypeptide(L)'
;MKKKFAIKTLVPDEIYTDRKEFIDYFYNAALKAATRRTMSTVLLGQRRMGKTEIFKRVVNRLFFEQDHTDPNAVVPVYYKFPDRITDPWKFAIEYVDNFVRWYAAFRMKKLELLSNKSLDTNNLPDYIRQNIIVSEGFAQSLFLLESFKRKGVIYPEKEAVNIPRLVSDLDDSTI
;
A
#
# COMPACT_ATOMS: atom_id res chain seq x y z
N MET A 1 15.28 -16.71 -14.31
CA MET A 1 13.98 -16.03 -14.10
C MET A 1 14.25 -14.63 -13.54
N LYS A 2 13.78 -13.54 -14.17
CA LYS A 2 13.91 -12.19 -13.56
C LYS A 2 13.09 -12.16 -12.26
N LYS A 3 13.72 -11.79 -11.15
CA LYS A 3 13.08 -11.64 -9.84
C LYS A 3 12.03 -10.52 -9.97
N LYS A 4 10.75 -10.86 -9.78
CA LYS A 4 9.65 -9.88 -9.80
C LYS A 4 9.61 -9.20 -8.44
N PHE A 5 9.55 -7.87 -8.41
CA PHE A 5 9.44 -7.08 -7.20
C PHE A 5 8.23 -6.14 -7.34
N ALA A 6 7.40 -6.03 -6.31
CA ALA A 6 6.37 -4.99 -6.21
C ALA A 6 7.03 -3.62 -6.02
N ILE A 7 8.14 -3.60 -5.26
CA ILE A 7 8.99 -2.43 -5.14
C ILE A 7 10.47 -2.80 -5.28
N LYS A 8 11.18 -2.06 -6.13
CA LYS A 8 12.60 -2.30 -6.41
C LYS A 8 13.46 -2.06 -5.15
N THR A 9 14.20 -3.09 -4.77
CA THR A 9 15.29 -3.05 -3.79
C THR A 9 16.51 -2.32 -4.37
N LEU A 10 17.22 -1.57 -3.53
CA LEU A 10 18.43 -0.85 -3.96
C LEU A 10 19.69 -1.71 -3.79
N VAL A 11 19.66 -2.65 -2.84
CA VAL A 11 20.79 -3.49 -2.51
C VAL A 11 20.46 -4.93 -2.93
N PRO A 12 21.33 -5.60 -3.71
CA PRO A 12 21.17 -7.02 -4.03
C PRO A 12 21.10 -7.89 -2.78
N ASP A 13 20.38 -9.01 -2.87
CA ASP A 13 20.15 -9.89 -1.72
C ASP A 13 21.44 -10.53 -1.23
N GLU A 14 22.37 -10.79 -2.13
CA GLU A 14 23.65 -11.45 -1.89
C GLU A 14 24.55 -10.64 -0.94
N ILE A 15 24.38 -9.32 -0.91
CA ILE A 15 25.18 -8.41 -0.08
C ILE A 15 24.37 -7.75 1.04
N TYR A 16 23.06 -8.03 1.14
CA TYR A 16 22.20 -7.50 2.18
C TYR A 16 22.17 -8.42 3.41
N THR A 17 23.28 -8.44 4.15
CA THR A 17 23.47 -9.28 5.35
C THR A 17 22.99 -8.60 6.64
N ASP A 18 22.89 -9.36 7.73
CA ASP A 18 22.70 -8.86 9.10
C ASP A 18 21.42 -8.05 9.37
N ARG A 19 20.41 -8.19 8.51
CA ARG A 19 19.11 -7.51 8.63
C ARG A 19 17.92 -8.45 8.55
N LYS A 20 18.18 -9.76 8.48
CA LYS A 20 17.16 -10.81 8.38
C LYS A 20 16.20 -10.77 9.57
N GLU A 21 16.73 -10.62 10.79
CA GLU A 21 15.92 -10.52 12.01
C GLU A 21 14.92 -9.37 11.96
N PHE A 22 15.33 -8.18 11.49
CA PHE A 22 14.41 -7.05 11.33
C PHE A 22 13.35 -7.35 10.27
N ILE A 23 13.73 -7.91 9.12
CA ILE A 23 12.77 -8.27 8.06
C ILE A 23 11.76 -9.29 8.59
N ASP A 24 12.23 -10.35 9.24
CA ASP A 24 11.39 -11.41 9.79
C ASP A 24 10.48 -10.87 10.90
N TYR A 25 11.01 -9.99 11.76
CA TYR A 25 10.22 -9.33 12.79
C TYR A 25 9.08 -8.52 12.18
N PHE A 26 9.35 -7.61 11.24
CA PHE A 26 8.33 -6.76 10.62
C PHE A 26 7.33 -7.55 9.78
N TYR A 27 7.80 -8.58 9.07
CA TYR A 27 6.94 -9.48 8.30
C TYR A 27 5.96 -10.23 9.23
N ASN A 28 6.48 -10.87 10.28
CA ASN A 28 5.65 -11.59 11.24
C ASN A 28 4.72 -10.65 12.03
N ALA A 29 5.18 -9.44 12.36
CA ALA A 29 4.35 -8.42 12.99
C ALA A 29 3.19 -8.01 12.08
N ALA A 30 3.45 -7.79 10.78
CA ALA A 30 2.40 -7.49 9.82
C ALA A 30 1.38 -8.64 9.72
N LEU A 31 1.82 -9.90 9.58
CA LEU A 31 0.90 -11.04 9.54
C LEU A 31 0.05 -11.17 10.82
N LYS A 32 0.63 -10.86 11.99
CA LYS A 32 -0.09 -10.87 13.27
C LYS A 32 -1.05 -9.69 13.41
N ALA A 33 -0.90 -8.61 12.64
CA ALA A 33 -1.85 -7.50 12.62
C ALA A 33 -3.24 -7.97 12.17
N ALA A 34 -3.34 -8.98 11.31
CA ALA A 34 -4.60 -9.62 10.94
C ALA A 34 -5.37 -10.20 12.14
N THR A 35 -4.65 -10.62 13.17
CA THR A 35 -5.26 -11.12 14.41
C THR A 35 -5.51 -10.01 15.46
N ARG A 36 -5.29 -8.73 15.10
CA ARG A 36 -5.32 -7.56 16.00
C ARG A 36 -4.38 -7.68 17.21
N ARG A 37 -3.34 -8.53 17.11
CA ARG A 37 -2.36 -8.81 18.18
C ARG A 37 -1.10 -7.95 18.08
N THR A 38 -1.07 -6.94 17.22
CA THR A 38 0.13 -6.15 16.95
C THR A 38 -0.19 -4.66 16.93
N MET A 39 0.66 -3.86 17.56
CA MET A 39 0.55 -2.40 17.59
C MET A 39 1.35 -1.76 16.45
N SER A 40 1.02 -0.49 16.15
CA SER A 40 1.80 0.36 15.26
C SER A 40 3.28 0.34 15.66
N THR A 41 4.14 -0.02 14.72
CA THR A 41 5.59 -0.12 14.95
C THR A 41 6.34 0.90 14.12
N VAL A 42 7.36 1.53 14.72
CA VAL A 42 8.24 2.49 14.07
C VAL A 42 9.69 2.01 14.10
N LEU A 43 10.41 2.12 12.98
CA LEU A 43 11.85 1.88 12.91
C LEU A 43 12.61 3.19 12.85
N LEU A 44 13.27 3.55 13.95
CA LEU A 44 14.08 4.76 14.07
C LEU A 44 15.56 4.47 13.86
N GLY A 45 16.32 5.48 13.46
CA GLY A 45 17.77 5.40 13.31
C GLY A 45 18.32 6.41 12.32
N GLN A 46 19.65 6.49 12.21
CA GLN A 46 20.33 7.47 11.36
C GLN A 46 20.07 7.27 9.85
N ARG A 47 20.33 8.32 9.06
CA ARG A 47 20.24 8.25 7.59
C ARG A 47 21.19 7.18 7.06
N ARG A 48 20.81 6.50 5.97
CA ARG A 48 21.60 5.44 5.30
C ARG A 48 21.80 4.14 6.09
N MET A 49 21.08 3.93 7.19
CA MET A 49 21.07 2.65 7.95
C MET A 49 20.30 1.50 7.29
N GLY A 50 19.81 1.67 6.05
CA GLY A 50 19.07 0.63 5.34
C GLY A 50 17.60 0.45 5.77
N LYS A 51 17.05 1.32 6.63
CA LYS A 51 15.65 1.24 7.09
C LYS A 51 14.63 1.12 5.96
N THR A 52 14.75 1.95 4.92
CA THR A 52 13.89 1.90 3.73
C THR A 52 14.04 0.57 2.99
N GLU A 53 15.24 -0.01 2.98
CA GLU A 53 15.50 -1.28 2.32
C GLU A 53 14.84 -2.45 3.06
N ILE A 54 14.82 -2.42 4.39
CA ILE A 54 14.07 -3.37 5.23
C ILE A 54 12.59 -3.35 4.83
N PHE A 55 11.95 -2.18 4.84
CA PHE A 55 10.52 -2.07 4.51
C PHE A 55 10.20 -2.49 3.08
N LYS A 56 11.05 -2.16 2.10
CA LYS A 56 10.87 -2.64 0.72
C LYS A 56 10.87 -4.17 0.63
N ARG A 57 11.77 -4.82 1.36
CA ARG A 57 11.86 -6.29 1.41
C ARG A 57 10.65 -6.89 2.11
N VAL A 58 10.23 -6.33 3.24
CA VAL A 58 9.00 -6.75 3.96
C VAL A 58 7.77 -6.64 3.06
N VAL A 59 7.58 -5.50 2.39
CA VAL A 59 6.46 -5.28 1.46
C VAL A 59 6.48 -6.28 0.31
N ASN A 60 7.65 -6.55 -0.30
CA ASN A 60 7.76 -7.56 -1.35
C ASN A 60 7.38 -8.96 -0.83
N ARG A 61 7.83 -9.33 0.38
CA ARG A 61 7.46 -10.61 0.99
C ARG A 61 5.95 -10.70 1.23
N LEU A 62 5.35 -9.68 1.85
CA LEU A 62 3.90 -9.62 2.04
C LEU A 62 3.14 -9.74 0.71
N PHE A 63 3.63 -9.07 -0.34
CA PHE A 63 2.96 -9.09 -1.64
C PHE A 63 2.99 -10.46 -2.33
N PHE A 64 4.10 -11.22 -2.21
CA PHE A 64 4.28 -12.47 -2.96
C PHE A 64 4.13 -13.76 -2.16
N GLU A 65 4.35 -13.73 -0.85
CA GLU A 65 4.36 -14.93 0.01
C GLU A 65 2.96 -15.26 0.58
N GLN A 66 2.01 -14.32 0.53
CA GLN A 66 0.63 -14.51 0.99
C GLN A 66 -0.29 -14.98 -0.15
N ASP A 67 -1.39 -15.64 0.20
CA ASP A 67 -2.51 -15.84 -0.73
C ASP A 67 -3.30 -14.53 -0.87
N HIS A 68 -3.23 -13.91 -2.05
CA HIS A 68 -3.93 -12.65 -2.31
C HIS A 68 -5.46 -12.78 -2.36
N THR A 69 -5.99 -14.00 -2.42
CA THR A 69 -7.42 -14.27 -2.42
C THR A 69 -7.98 -14.54 -1.03
N ASP A 70 -7.12 -14.79 -0.03
CA ASP A 70 -7.55 -14.95 1.35
C ASP A 70 -8.08 -13.60 1.88
N PRO A 71 -9.34 -13.55 2.38
CA PRO A 71 -9.89 -12.34 2.96
C PRO A 71 -9.07 -11.82 4.15
N ASN A 72 -8.37 -12.70 4.87
CA ASN A 72 -7.53 -12.36 6.03
C ASN A 72 -6.09 -11.98 5.66
N ALA A 73 -5.71 -12.05 4.38
CA ALA A 73 -4.38 -11.65 3.96
C ALA A 73 -4.16 -10.16 4.21
N VAL A 74 -2.95 -9.82 4.66
CA VAL A 74 -2.53 -8.43 4.88
C VAL A 74 -2.29 -7.80 3.52
N VAL A 75 -3.03 -6.73 3.21
CA VAL A 75 -2.90 -5.99 1.95
C VAL A 75 -1.72 -5.01 2.06
N PRO A 76 -0.55 -5.31 1.48
CA PRO A 76 0.62 -4.47 1.69
C PRO A 76 0.49 -3.16 0.92
N VAL A 77 0.62 -2.04 1.62
CA VAL A 77 0.68 -0.70 1.01
C VAL A 77 2.03 -0.04 1.30
N TYR A 78 2.77 0.29 0.25
CA TYR A 78 3.97 1.12 0.38
C TYR A 78 3.67 2.54 -0.06
N TYR A 79 3.96 3.50 0.81
CA TYR A 79 3.90 4.92 0.49
C TYR A 79 5.16 5.63 0.98
N LYS A 80 5.68 6.52 0.14
CA LYS A 80 6.78 7.41 0.51
C LYS A 80 6.23 8.84 0.53
N PHE A 81 6.16 9.43 1.71
CA PHE A 81 5.77 10.83 1.85
C PHE A 81 6.73 11.75 1.05
N PRO A 82 6.19 12.77 0.36
CA PRO A 82 7.02 13.78 -0.27
C PRO A 82 7.74 14.61 0.80
N ASP A 83 8.89 15.17 0.44
CA ASP A 83 9.67 16.01 1.36
C ASP A 83 8.92 17.32 1.73
N ARG A 84 8.02 17.77 0.85
CA ARG A 84 7.15 18.94 1.05
C ARG A 84 5.78 18.68 0.44
N ILE A 85 4.73 19.03 1.18
CA ILE A 85 3.35 19.05 0.69
C ILE A 85 3.01 20.51 0.39
N THR A 86 2.84 20.84 -0.89
CA THR A 86 2.54 22.21 -1.34
C THR A 86 1.08 22.41 -1.70
N ASP A 87 0.36 21.34 -2.01
CA ASP A 87 -1.04 21.35 -2.41
C ASP A 87 -1.76 20.17 -1.74
N PRO A 88 -2.70 20.42 -0.80
CA PRO A 88 -3.43 19.37 -0.12
C PRO A 88 -4.28 18.50 -1.07
N TRP A 89 -4.84 19.09 -2.13
CA TRP A 89 -5.63 18.34 -3.12
C TRP A 89 -4.75 17.37 -3.90
N LYS A 90 -3.61 17.86 -4.39
CA LYS A 90 -2.65 17.03 -5.09
C LYS A 90 -2.14 15.89 -4.21
N PHE A 91 -1.76 16.20 -2.96
CA PHE A 91 -1.35 15.18 -2.00
C PHE A 91 -2.44 14.14 -1.76
N ALA A 92 -3.69 14.58 -1.55
CA ALA A 92 -4.80 13.68 -1.29
C ALA A 92 -5.09 12.74 -2.46
N ILE A 93 -5.06 13.26 -3.69
CA ILE A 93 -5.20 12.47 -4.92
C ILE A 93 -4.05 11.46 -5.04
N GLU A 94 -2.81 11.90 -4.90
CA GLU A 94 -1.63 11.01 -5.02
C GLU A 94 -1.61 9.93 -3.93
N TYR A 95 -2.01 10.26 -2.71
CA TYR A 95 -2.07 9.32 -1.59
C TYR A 95 -3.14 8.24 -1.83
N VAL A 96 -4.37 8.65 -2.16
CA VAL A 96 -5.47 7.71 -2.40
C VAL A 96 -5.26 6.91 -3.68
N ASP A 97 -4.75 7.51 -4.76
CA ASP A 97 -4.37 6.79 -5.97
C ASP A 97 -3.31 5.71 -5.67
N ASN A 98 -2.28 6.02 -4.88
CA ASN A 98 -1.29 5.03 -4.44
C ASN A 98 -1.95 3.90 -3.63
N PHE A 99 -2.79 4.24 -2.64
CA PHE A 99 -3.49 3.25 -1.83
C PHE A 99 -4.33 2.30 -2.71
N VAL A 100 -5.16 2.86 -3.59
CA VAL A 100 -6.03 2.10 -4.51
C VAL A 100 -5.20 1.19 -5.42
N ARG A 101 -4.08 1.68 -5.97
CA ARG A 101 -3.18 0.89 -6.81
C ARG A 101 -2.55 -0.27 -6.06
N TRP A 102 -2.04 -0.06 -4.84
CA TRP A 102 -1.45 -1.12 -4.05
C TRP A 102 -2.48 -2.19 -3.67
N TYR A 103 -3.65 -1.75 -3.21
CA TYR A 103 -4.73 -2.66 -2.85
C TYR A 103 -5.16 -3.53 -4.04
N ALA A 104 -5.46 -2.89 -5.19
CA ALA A 104 -5.85 -3.60 -6.40
C ALA A 104 -4.71 -4.47 -6.95
N ALA A 105 -3.47 -3.97 -6.98
CA ALA A 105 -2.32 -4.74 -7.45
C ALA A 105 -2.13 -6.04 -6.67
N PHE A 106 -2.29 -5.98 -5.34
CA PHE A 106 -2.20 -7.16 -4.49
C PHE A 106 -3.36 -8.12 -4.76
N ARG A 107 -4.61 -7.67 -4.59
CA ARG A 107 -5.81 -8.54 -4.74
C ARG A 107 -5.93 -9.15 -6.13
N MET A 108 -5.47 -8.46 -7.16
CA MET A 108 -5.46 -8.92 -8.56
C MET A 108 -4.19 -9.66 -8.97
N LYS A 109 -3.15 -9.65 -8.12
CA LYS A 109 -1.79 -10.09 -8.47
C LYS A 109 -1.24 -9.41 -9.74
N LYS A 110 -1.63 -8.15 -9.99
CA LYS A 110 -1.23 -7.35 -11.17
C LYS A 110 -0.25 -6.25 -10.80
N LEU A 111 1.04 -6.57 -10.86
CA LEU A 111 2.16 -5.64 -10.60
C LEU A 111 2.14 -4.38 -11.48
N GLU A 112 1.58 -4.48 -12.69
CA GLU A 112 1.52 -3.37 -13.64
C GLU A 112 0.72 -2.18 -13.12
N LEU A 113 -0.23 -2.41 -12.19
CA LEU A 113 -1.00 -1.34 -11.56
C LEU A 113 -0.17 -0.42 -10.67
N LEU A 114 0.97 -0.90 -10.16
CA LEU A 114 1.92 -0.11 -9.39
C LEU A 114 2.73 0.86 -10.26
N SER A 115 2.64 0.73 -11.59
CA SER A 115 3.25 1.68 -12.52
C SER A 115 2.22 2.71 -12.98
N ASN A 116 2.49 3.99 -12.73
CA ASN A 116 1.64 5.08 -13.23
C ASN A 116 1.64 5.19 -14.77
N LYS A 117 2.46 4.40 -15.47
CA LYS A 117 2.51 4.35 -16.94
C LYS A 117 1.44 3.42 -17.55
N SER A 118 0.91 2.47 -16.77
CA SER A 118 -0.01 1.46 -17.32
C SER A 118 -1.46 1.94 -17.36
N LEU A 119 -1.85 2.80 -16.42
CA LEU A 119 -3.24 3.21 -16.23
C LEU A 119 -3.29 4.58 -15.57
N ASP A 120 -3.92 5.54 -16.24
CA ASP A 120 -4.16 6.88 -15.70
C ASP A 120 -5.12 6.87 -14.51
N THR A 121 -4.94 7.81 -13.59
CA THR A 121 -5.76 7.97 -12.38
C THR A 121 -7.23 8.20 -12.72
N ASN A 122 -7.58 8.72 -13.90
CA ASN A 122 -8.99 8.88 -14.31
C ASN A 122 -9.68 7.55 -14.57
N ASN A 123 -8.99 6.61 -15.21
CA ASN A 123 -9.55 5.32 -15.62
C ASN A 123 -9.37 4.22 -14.55
N LEU A 124 -8.62 4.50 -13.48
CA LEU A 124 -8.31 3.55 -12.42
C LEU A 124 -9.57 2.98 -11.72
N PRO A 125 -10.56 3.80 -11.28
CA PRO A 125 -11.75 3.28 -10.62
C PRO A 125 -12.56 2.31 -11.50
N ASP A 126 -12.79 2.68 -12.77
CA ASP A 126 -13.59 1.86 -13.69
C ASP A 126 -12.89 0.56 -14.06
N TYR A 127 -11.58 0.61 -14.29
CA TYR A 127 -10.80 -0.59 -14.52
C TYR A 127 -10.91 -1.57 -13.34
N ILE A 128 -10.80 -1.08 -12.10
CA ILE A 128 -10.90 -1.92 -10.91
C ILE A 128 -12.28 -2.57 -10.81
N ARG A 129 -13.35 -1.77 -10.95
CA ARG A 129 -14.74 -2.26 -10.89
C ARG A 129 -15.03 -3.37 -11.92
N GLN A 130 -14.38 -3.32 -13.07
CA GLN A 130 -14.55 -4.32 -14.14
C GLN A 130 -13.71 -5.58 -13.93
N ASN A 131 -12.65 -5.54 -13.12
CA ASN A 131 -11.69 -6.63 -13.02
C ASN A 131 -11.67 -7.35 -11.66
N ILE A 132 -12.33 -6.82 -10.62
CA ILE A 132 -12.51 -7.48 -9.33
C ILE A 132 -13.87 -7.22 -8.71
N ILE A 133 -14.27 -8.10 -7.79
CA ILE A 133 -15.37 -7.83 -6.86
C ILE A 133 -14.88 -6.79 -5.87
N VAL A 134 -15.50 -5.61 -5.89
CA VAL A 134 -15.17 -4.50 -5.01
C VAL A 134 -15.98 -4.65 -3.73
N SER A 135 -15.30 -4.76 -2.58
CA SER A 135 -15.92 -4.75 -1.27
C SER A 135 -16.48 -3.37 -0.91
N GLU A 136 -17.35 -3.31 0.09
CA GLU A 136 -17.97 -2.05 0.52
C GLU A 136 -16.92 -1.01 0.97
N GLY A 137 -15.96 -1.43 1.80
CA GLY A 137 -14.87 -0.59 2.26
C GLY A 137 -14.01 -0.12 1.10
N PHE A 138 -13.55 -1.03 0.24
CA PHE A 138 -12.74 -0.65 -0.91
C PHE A 138 -13.48 0.27 -1.89
N ALA A 139 -14.80 0.13 -2.05
CA ALA A 139 -15.61 1.04 -2.87
C ALA A 139 -15.53 2.49 -2.37
N GLN A 140 -15.42 2.72 -1.06
CA GLN A 140 -15.24 4.07 -0.50
C GLN A 140 -13.96 4.73 -1.01
N SER A 141 -12.88 3.97 -1.18
CA SER A 141 -11.62 4.51 -1.70
C SER A 141 -11.72 4.95 -3.16
N LEU A 142 -12.47 4.21 -3.98
CA LEU A 142 -12.73 4.57 -5.37
C LEU A 142 -13.60 5.82 -5.47
N PHE A 143 -14.67 5.88 -4.65
CA PHE A 143 -15.55 7.05 -4.58
C PHE A 143 -14.79 8.30 -4.11
N LEU A 144 -13.94 8.16 -3.08
CA LEU A 144 -13.15 9.28 -2.55
C LEU A 144 -12.18 9.84 -3.60
N LEU A 145 -11.52 8.96 -4.36
CA LEU A 145 -10.63 9.36 -5.45
C LEU A 145 -11.37 10.16 -6.53
N GLU A 146 -12.60 9.78 -6.88
CA GLU A 146 -13.46 10.54 -7.79
C GLU A 146 -13.94 11.87 -7.18
N SER A 147 -14.28 11.87 -5.89
CA SER A 147 -14.69 13.08 -5.16
C SER A 147 -13.58 14.13 -5.15
N PHE A 148 -12.32 13.71 -4.95
CA PHE A 148 -11.18 14.63 -4.95
C PHE A 148 -10.98 15.35 -6.28
N LYS A 149 -11.23 14.67 -7.41
CA LYS A 149 -11.14 15.29 -8.74
C LYS A 149 -12.15 16.42 -8.92
N ARG A 150 -13.33 16.30 -8.28
CA ARG A 150 -14.40 17.32 -8.31
C ARG A 150 -14.31 18.31 -7.14
N LYS A 151 -13.27 18.21 -6.31
CA LYS A 151 -13.11 18.97 -5.07
C LYS A 151 -14.30 18.87 -4.12
N GLY A 152 -14.88 17.68 -4.01
CA GLY A 152 -16.14 17.43 -3.29
C GLY A 152 -16.04 17.32 -1.76
N VAL A 153 -14.91 17.67 -1.15
CA VAL A 153 -14.68 17.57 0.30
C VAL A 153 -14.06 18.86 0.86
N ILE A 154 -14.18 19.05 2.17
CA ILE A 154 -13.65 20.25 2.86
C ILE A 154 -12.14 20.10 3.12
N TYR A 155 -11.71 18.98 3.70
CA TYR A 155 -10.32 18.73 4.11
C TYR A 155 -9.75 17.49 3.41
N PRO A 156 -9.28 17.61 2.15
CA PRO A 156 -8.91 16.46 1.33
C PRO A 156 -7.79 15.62 1.94
N GLU A 157 -6.80 16.23 2.58
CA GLU A 157 -5.70 15.54 3.25
C GLU A 157 -6.17 14.70 4.44
N LYS A 158 -7.18 15.17 5.19
CA LYS A 158 -7.76 14.45 6.32
C LYS A 158 -8.51 13.21 5.82
N GLU A 159 -9.34 13.38 4.79
CA GLU A 159 -10.08 12.27 4.21
C GLU A 159 -9.13 11.24 3.58
N ALA A 160 -8.05 11.71 2.94
CA ALA A 160 -7.07 10.83 2.32
C ALA A 160 -6.36 9.92 3.32
N VAL A 161 -5.81 10.47 4.42
CA VAL A 161 -5.05 9.64 5.38
C VAL A 161 -5.94 8.71 6.21
N ASN A 162 -7.25 8.97 6.27
CA ASN A 162 -8.22 8.11 6.96
C ASN A 162 -8.70 6.93 6.10
N ILE A 163 -8.53 6.98 4.76
CA ILE A 163 -9.10 5.96 3.89
C ILE A 163 -8.66 4.52 4.21
N PRO A 164 -7.38 4.23 4.54
CA PRO A 164 -6.97 2.85 4.82
C PRO A 164 -7.66 2.32 6.08
N ARG A 165 -7.80 3.17 7.10
CA ARG A 165 -8.51 2.80 8.34
C ARG A 165 -9.99 2.52 8.06
N LEU A 166 -10.65 3.36 7.28
CA LEU A 166 -12.06 3.17 6.92
C LEU A 166 -12.27 1.84 6.18
N VAL A 167 -11.40 1.52 5.23
CA VAL A 167 -11.45 0.24 4.49
C VAL A 167 -11.21 -0.95 5.42
N SER A 168 -10.23 -0.84 6.32
CA SER A 168 -9.94 -1.87 7.32
C SER A 168 -11.13 -2.13 8.23
N ASP A 169 -11.78 -1.07 8.74
CA ASP A 169 -12.91 -1.16 9.65
C ASP A 169 -14.18 -1.72 8.98
N LEU A 170 -14.46 -1.33 7.73
CA LEU A 170 -15.65 -1.79 6.98
C LEU A 170 -15.53 -3.22 6.46
N ASP A 171 -14.35 -3.60 5.95
CA ASP A 171 -14.15 -4.91 5.33
C ASP A 171 -13.58 -5.96 6.30
N ASP A 172 -13.40 -5.61 7.58
CA ASP A 172 -12.62 -6.38 8.58
C ASP A 172 -11.27 -6.86 8.01
N SER A 173 -10.65 -6.00 7.21
CA SER A 173 -9.43 -6.30 6.47
C SER A 173 -8.20 -5.70 7.13
N THR A 174 -7.03 -6.24 6.84
CA THR A 174 -5.74 -5.72 7.35
C THR A 174 -4.94 -5.10 6.22
N ILE A 175 -4.43 -3.89 6.46
CA ILE A 175 -3.68 -3.07 5.50
C ILE A 175 -2.30 -2.77 6.07
#